data_AF-A0AAV9GFF0-F1
#
_entry.id   AF-A0AAV9GFF0-F1
#
_cell.length_a   1.000
_cell.length_b   1.000
_cell.length_c   1.000
_cell.angle_alpha   90.00
_cell.angle_beta   90.00
_cell.angle_gamma   90.00
#
_symmetry.space_group_name_H-M   'P 1'
#
loop_
_entity.id
_entity.type
_entity.pdbx_description
1 polymer ?
#
loop_
_entity_poly.entity_id
_entity_poly.type
_entity_poly.pdbx_seq_one_letter_code
_entity_poly.pdbx_strand_id
1 'polypeptide(L)'
;MPLIVSSGEACGVNQQEASIFLSFPIEIRHPIYSYAFGLLAGQHVQCVAEDYGGPRRFKFPTGETHDVHPRFDHTRFRLSPCILDPGAIAEDVGTCGDERDPRDPNDPKGSTAVFHRRLASTWGPHWACEELALNRGYDLRNDRRESLKLSSALRACKKMYLDIVTVVIPAIEFFVTDLRTLSIMLGRGPVAPPFSFVTSFCPRITKLSITLSTPLSLFKAVEAVVTSESRPQDDEKPQDGEAETSHDAMDTLTQSDEVDIWTWLLPSHLFTHLPQLQKLAIYLDHTSPKRTDRWGVVNERAFLAPILALKTANPDLELVCALPKIHPWLEDGERQFLPHDHEWPPSRLGICRYLRTHCRILRGPDGQVSLKHNTDWPAYWEPGGEGLWGPTYTVPMIEGAERRLLQNGSHAAASWNFHWQWRVRPPTDRECFDRE
;
A
#
# COMPACT_ATOMS: atom_id res chain seq x y z
N MET A 1 0.75 -18.80 -18.30
CA MET A 1 1.76 -19.34 -19.22
C MET A 1 3.12 -18.95 -18.67
N PRO A 2 3.86 -19.89 -18.07
CA PRO A 2 5.30 -19.71 -17.94
C PRO A 2 5.88 -19.39 -19.32
N LEU A 3 6.84 -18.46 -19.38
CA LEU A 3 7.79 -18.38 -20.50
C LEU A 3 8.61 -19.68 -20.43
N ILE A 4 8.04 -20.80 -20.87
CA ILE A 4 8.84 -21.96 -21.25
C ILE A 4 9.44 -21.54 -22.58
N VAL A 5 10.56 -20.82 -22.50
CA VAL A 5 11.50 -20.78 -23.62
C VAL A 5 12.08 -22.18 -23.65
N SER A 6 11.35 -23.10 -24.30
CA SER A 6 11.86 -24.43 -24.61
C SER A 6 13.13 -24.20 -25.41
N SER A 7 14.28 -24.52 -24.81
CA SER A 7 15.57 -24.53 -25.48
C SER A 7 15.73 -25.73 -26.43
N GLY A 8 14.64 -26.43 -26.74
CA GLY A 8 14.63 -27.57 -27.66
C GLY A 8 14.46 -27.11 -29.10
N GLU A 9 15.58 -27.10 -29.83
CA GLU A 9 15.67 -27.45 -31.26
C GLU A 9 14.60 -26.85 -32.19
N ALA A 10 14.49 -25.52 -32.23
CA ALA A 10 13.94 -24.84 -33.41
C ALA A 10 15.10 -24.54 -34.37
N CYS A 11 15.06 -25.13 -35.56
CA CYS A 11 16.06 -24.98 -36.62
C CYS A 11 16.47 -23.51 -36.89
N GLY A 12 17.74 -23.20 -36.61
CA GLY A 12 18.65 -22.57 -37.58
C GLY A 12 18.69 -21.05 -37.73
N VAL A 13 17.69 -20.28 -37.32
CA VAL A 13 17.76 -18.81 -37.38
C VAL A 13 17.26 -18.19 -36.09
N ASN A 14 18.16 -17.56 -35.34
CA ASN A 14 17.79 -16.70 -34.22
C ASN A 14 17.01 -15.51 -34.78
N GLN A 15 15.69 -15.61 -34.89
CA GLN A 15 14.83 -14.55 -35.45
C GLN A 15 15.00 -13.20 -34.72
N GLN A 16 15.55 -13.20 -33.51
CA GLN A 16 15.90 -11.97 -32.79
C GLN A 16 17.06 -11.20 -33.45
N GLU A 17 18.01 -11.90 -34.08
CA GLU A 17 19.14 -11.28 -34.80
C GLU A 17 18.71 -10.66 -36.13
N ALA A 18 17.62 -11.15 -36.73
CA ALA A 18 17.03 -10.57 -37.94
C ALA A 18 16.16 -9.32 -37.67
N SER A 19 15.87 -9.01 -36.41
CA SER A 19 15.09 -7.82 -36.05
C SER A 19 15.93 -6.55 -36.18
N ILE A 20 15.60 -5.70 -37.15
CA ILE A 20 16.21 -4.37 -37.33
C ILE A 20 16.07 -3.53 -36.06
N PHE A 21 14.95 -3.64 -35.34
CA PHE A 21 14.77 -2.91 -34.09
C PHE A 21 15.75 -3.38 -33.00
N LEU A 22 15.93 -4.69 -32.85
CA LEU A 22 16.83 -5.26 -31.85
C LEU A 22 18.31 -5.18 -32.25
N SER A 23 18.63 -4.76 -33.47
CA SER A 23 20.01 -4.52 -33.90
C SER A 23 20.52 -3.12 -33.54
N PHE A 24 19.63 -2.16 -33.25
CA PHE A 24 20.05 -0.84 -32.77
C PHE A 24 20.79 -0.92 -31.42
N PRO A 25 21.63 0.07 -31.05
CA PRO A 25 22.13 0.20 -29.69
C PRO A 25 20.99 0.38 -28.67
N ILE A 26 21.20 -0.06 -27.42
CA ILE A 26 20.17 0.02 -26.37
C ILE A 26 19.78 1.46 -26.05
N GLU A 27 20.71 2.39 -26.24
CA GLU A 27 20.54 3.84 -26.06
C GLU A 27 19.51 4.41 -27.03
N ILE A 28 19.41 3.86 -28.24
CA ILE A 28 18.40 4.25 -29.24
C ILE A 28 17.06 3.58 -28.93
N ARG A 29 17.07 2.34 -28.44
CA ARG A 29 15.83 1.64 -28.05
C ARG A 29 15.20 2.21 -26.79
N HIS A 30 16.00 2.74 -25.86
CA HIS A 30 15.52 3.30 -24.60
C HIS A 30 14.39 4.32 -24.78
N PRO A 31 14.55 5.43 -25.52
CA PRO A 31 13.45 6.40 -25.69
C PRO A 31 12.22 5.79 -26.35
N ILE A 32 12.38 4.75 -27.19
CA ILE A 32 11.26 4.03 -27.81
C ILE A 32 10.51 3.21 -26.77
N TYR A 33 11.21 2.48 -25.90
CA TYR A 33 10.58 1.80 -24.78
C TYR A 33 9.90 2.79 -23.84
N SER A 34 10.58 3.90 -23.52
CA SER A 34 10.02 4.94 -22.66
C SER A 34 8.75 5.55 -23.24
N TYR A 35 8.74 5.84 -24.53
CA TYR A 35 7.55 6.33 -25.22
C TYR A 35 6.44 5.25 -25.30
N ALA A 36 6.78 4.02 -25.72
CA ALA A 36 5.81 2.95 -25.95
C ALA A 36 5.09 2.50 -24.67
N PHE A 37 5.77 2.53 -23.53
CA PHE A 37 5.18 2.21 -22.23
C PHE A 37 4.73 3.47 -21.46
N GLY A 38 4.91 4.65 -22.04
CA GLY A 38 4.58 5.92 -21.42
C GLY A 38 5.43 6.26 -20.19
N LEU A 39 6.63 5.68 -20.05
CA LEU A 39 7.57 5.82 -18.92
C LEU A 39 8.21 7.21 -18.84
N LEU A 40 7.39 8.24 -18.94
CA LEU A 40 7.73 9.57 -18.45
C LEU A 40 7.95 9.49 -16.93
N ALA A 41 8.78 10.37 -16.39
CA ALA A 41 9.10 10.41 -14.97
C ALA A 41 7.82 10.37 -14.11
N GLY A 42 7.80 9.50 -13.09
CA GLY A 42 6.66 9.37 -12.17
C GLY A 42 5.74 8.16 -12.43
N GLN A 43 6.07 7.27 -13.37
CA GLN A 43 5.35 6.01 -13.47
C GLN A 43 5.65 5.08 -12.29
N HIS A 44 4.59 4.42 -11.84
CA HIS A 44 4.62 3.44 -10.76
C HIS A 44 4.22 2.08 -11.30
N VAL A 45 4.65 1.03 -10.62
CA VAL A 45 4.28 -0.34 -10.91
C VAL A 45 3.79 -0.99 -9.64
N GLN A 46 2.57 -1.50 -9.66
CA GLN A 46 2.06 -2.30 -8.57
C GLN A 46 2.61 -3.74 -8.64
N CYS A 47 3.13 -4.18 -7.52
CA CYS A 47 3.35 -5.58 -7.23
C CYS A 47 2.25 -6.08 -6.31
N VAL A 48 1.48 -7.07 -6.76
CA VAL A 48 0.58 -7.84 -5.90
C VAL A 48 0.84 -9.30 -6.16
N ALA A 49 1.06 -10.06 -5.10
CA ALA A 49 1.01 -11.50 -5.14
C ALA A 49 -0.44 -11.95 -5.24
N GLU A 50 -0.88 -12.26 -6.46
CA GLU A 50 -2.18 -12.91 -6.66
C GLU A 50 -2.07 -14.41 -6.39
N ASP A 51 -2.92 -14.90 -5.48
CA ASP A 51 -3.20 -16.33 -5.40
C ASP A 51 -3.95 -16.76 -6.64
N TYR A 52 -3.28 -17.54 -7.50
CA TYR A 52 -3.91 -18.05 -8.69
C TYR A 52 -4.79 -19.26 -8.39
N GLY A 53 -5.98 -18.95 -7.88
CA GLY A 53 -7.10 -19.87 -7.77
C GLY A 53 -7.12 -20.63 -6.45
N GLY A 54 -8.30 -20.64 -5.83
CA GLY A 54 -8.65 -21.72 -4.90
C GLY A 54 -8.44 -23.08 -5.57
N PRO A 55 -8.45 -24.17 -4.78
CA PRO A 55 -8.16 -25.52 -5.25
C PRO A 55 -8.88 -25.80 -6.58
N ARG A 56 -8.10 -26.07 -7.63
CA ARG A 56 -8.66 -26.52 -8.90
C ARG A 56 -8.91 -28.00 -8.75
N ARG A 57 -10.18 -28.38 -8.65
CA ARG A 57 -10.58 -29.79 -8.71
C ARG A 57 -10.21 -30.38 -10.06
N PHE A 58 -9.15 -31.19 -10.08
CA PHE A 58 -8.86 -32.03 -11.23
C PHE A 58 -9.62 -33.34 -11.05
N LYS A 59 -10.51 -33.62 -12.00
CA LYS A 59 -11.23 -34.88 -12.06
C LYS A 59 -10.42 -35.83 -12.93
N PHE A 60 -9.85 -36.86 -12.31
CA PHE A 60 -9.07 -37.86 -13.02
C PHE A 60 -9.99 -38.81 -13.80
N PRO A 61 -9.49 -39.49 -14.85
CA PRO A 61 -10.27 -40.48 -15.60
C PRO A 61 -10.85 -41.61 -14.75
N THR A 62 -10.26 -41.86 -13.57
CA THR A 62 -10.74 -42.82 -12.56
C THR A 62 -12.02 -42.38 -11.84
N GLY A 63 -12.47 -41.13 -12.04
CA GLY A 63 -13.62 -40.55 -11.34
C GLY A 63 -13.26 -39.85 -10.03
N GLU A 64 -12.03 -40.03 -9.52
CA GLU A 64 -11.54 -39.34 -8.34
C GLU A 64 -11.31 -37.85 -8.62
N THR A 65 -11.82 -37.00 -7.75
CA THR A 65 -11.47 -35.58 -7.70
C THR A 65 -10.39 -35.38 -6.65
N HIS A 66 -9.21 -34.96 -7.07
CA HIS A 66 -8.20 -34.47 -6.15
C HIS A 66 -8.15 -32.96 -6.23
N ASP A 67 -8.12 -32.31 -5.07
CA ASP A 67 -7.80 -30.91 -4.95
C ASP A 67 -6.29 -30.77 -5.18
N VAL A 68 -5.90 -30.74 -6.46
CA VAL A 68 -4.52 -30.41 -6.82
C VAL A 68 -4.40 -28.91 -6.69
N HIS A 69 -3.83 -28.46 -5.58
CA HIS A 69 -3.35 -27.10 -5.47
C HIS A 69 -2.28 -26.93 -6.55
N PRO A 70 -2.53 -26.15 -7.61
CA PRO A 70 -1.48 -25.86 -8.56
C PRO A 70 -0.37 -25.17 -7.78
N ARG A 71 0.73 -25.88 -7.52
CA ARG A 71 1.97 -25.40 -6.89
C ARG A 71 2.72 -24.45 -7.83
N PHE A 72 1.96 -23.65 -8.58
CA PHE A 72 2.46 -22.74 -9.57
C PHE A 72 2.57 -21.37 -8.92
N ASP A 73 3.81 -21.07 -8.50
CA ASP A 73 4.34 -19.77 -8.07
C ASP A 73 4.22 -18.71 -9.18
N HIS A 74 3.00 -18.42 -9.58
CA HIS A 74 2.72 -17.38 -10.56
C HIS A 74 2.20 -16.16 -9.83
N THR A 75 3.09 -15.57 -9.03
CA THR A 75 2.95 -14.20 -8.55
C THR A 75 2.74 -13.32 -9.79
N ARG A 76 1.51 -12.82 -9.98
CA ARG A 76 1.18 -11.96 -11.10
C ARG A 76 1.34 -10.50 -10.72
N PHE A 77 2.41 -9.90 -11.19
CA PHE A 77 2.62 -8.47 -11.06
C PHE A 77 1.74 -7.71 -12.07
N ARG A 78 1.03 -6.68 -11.58
CA ARG A 78 0.16 -5.84 -12.39
C ARG A 78 0.79 -4.47 -12.59
N LEU A 79 1.15 -4.18 -13.83
CA LEU A 79 1.85 -2.95 -14.18
C LEU A 79 0.77 -1.94 -14.60
N SER A 80 0.59 -0.86 -13.83
CA SER A 80 -0.39 0.20 -14.11
C SER A 80 0.28 1.56 -13.92
N PRO A 81 0.20 2.48 -14.90
CA PRO A 81 0.76 3.82 -14.74
C PRO A 81 0.12 4.53 -13.54
N CYS A 82 0.92 5.35 -12.86
CA CYS A 82 0.39 6.26 -11.86
C CYS A 82 -0.30 7.44 -12.55
N ILE A 83 -1.42 7.87 -12.00
CA ILE A 83 -2.09 9.11 -12.40
C ILE A 83 -1.98 10.22 -11.35
N LEU A 84 -1.39 9.94 -10.18
CA LEU A 84 -1.06 10.98 -9.23
C LEU A 84 0.19 11.73 -9.71
N ASP A 85 0.16 13.04 -9.55
CA ASP A 85 1.34 13.88 -9.71
C ASP A 85 2.38 13.45 -8.65
N PRO A 86 3.64 13.18 -9.04
CA PRO A 86 4.73 12.88 -8.10
C PRO A 86 4.89 13.90 -6.96
N GLY A 87 4.47 15.16 -7.16
CA GLY A 87 4.46 16.20 -6.12
C GLY A 87 3.29 16.12 -5.14
N ALA A 88 2.18 15.47 -5.51
CA ALA A 88 0.94 15.53 -4.74
C ALA A 88 0.96 14.75 -3.41
N ILE A 89 1.89 13.80 -3.25
CA ILE A 89 2.03 13.02 -2.01
C ILE A 89 2.89 13.74 -0.97
N ALA A 90 3.83 14.59 -1.44
CA ALA A 90 4.79 15.26 -0.58
C ALA A 90 4.24 16.57 0.02
N GLU A 91 3.23 17.17 -0.60
CA GLU A 91 2.60 18.40 -0.13
C GLU A 91 1.37 18.08 0.72
N ASP A 92 1.12 18.90 1.74
CA ASP A 92 0.01 18.83 2.71
C ASP A 92 -1.36 19.11 2.07
N VAL A 93 -1.63 18.49 0.92
CA VAL A 93 -2.88 18.55 0.21
C VAL A 93 -3.85 17.68 1.00
N GLY A 94 -4.51 18.31 1.97
CA GLY A 94 -5.48 17.77 2.92
C GLY A 94 -6.67 17.06 2.27
N THR A 95 -6.39 15.91 1.66
CA THR A 95 -7.36 14.99 1.09
C THR A 95 -7.96 14.18 2.23
N CYS A 96 -9.09 14.64 2.75
CA CYS A 96 -9.83 13.99 3.84
C CYS A 96 -10.59 12.71 3.39
N GLY A 97 -10.38 12.28 2.14
CA GLY A 97 -11.11 11.18 1.51
C GLY A 97 -12.33 11.64 0.71
N ASP A 98 -12.70 12.92 0.79
CA ASP A 98 -13.80 13.49 0.00
C ASP A 98 -13.51 13.39 -1.51
N GLU A 99 -12.24 13.40 -1.91
CA GLU A 99 -11.84 13.20 -3.30
C GLU A 99 -12.18 11.80 -3.84
N ARG A 100 -12.41 10.83 -2.94
CA ARG A 100 -12.86 9.48 -3.29
C ARG A 100 -14.35 9.46 -3.55
N ASP A 101 -15.10 10.45 -3.07
CA ASP A 101 -16.54 10.49 -3.19
C ASP A 101 -16.95 10.83 -4.64
N PRO A 102 -17.56 9.88 -5.37
CA PRO A 102 -17.98 10.08 -6.75
C PRO A 102 -19.37 10.71 -6.84
N ARG A 103 -19.98 11.15 -5.72
CA ARG A 103 -21.33 11.73 -5.70
C ARG A 103 -21.40 12.93 -6.63
N ASP A 104 -21.90 12.68 -7.83
CA ASP A 104 -22.65 13.67 -8.61
C ASP A 104 -23.93 13.96 -7.81
N PRO A 105 -24.23 15.23 -7.47
CA PRO A 105 -25.48 15.60 -6.82
C PRO A 105 -26.73 15.03 -7.52
N ASN A 106 -26.63 14.68 -8.80
CA ASN A 106 -27.71 14.18 -9.63
C ASN A 106 -27.78 12.64 -9.74
N ASP A 107 -26.78 11.87 -9.26
CA ASP A 107 -26.83 10.38 -9.22
C ASP A 107 -26.32 9.81 -7.87
N PRO A 108 -27.20 9.75 -6.85
CA PRO A 108 -26.83 9.28 -5.51
C PRO A 108 -26.66 7.75 -5.41
N LYS A 109 -27.18 6.96 -6.37
CA LYS A 109 -27.15 5.48 -6.28
C LYS A 109 -25.93 4.88 -6.96
N GLY A 110 -25.55 5.36 -8.15
CA GLY A 110 -24.33 4.93 -8.82
C GLY A 110 -23.06 5.28 -8.04
N SER A 111 -23.12 6.37 -7.29
CA SER A 111 -22.01 6.92 -6.52
C SER A 111 -21.63 6.10 -5.27
N THR A 112 -22.59 5.50 -4.55
CA THR A 112 -22.29 4.81 -3.28
C THR A 112 -21.37 3.59 -3.46
N ALA A 113 -21.63 2.74 -4.46
CA ALA A 113 -20.80 1.54 -4.69
C ALA A 113 -19.37 1.89 -5.14
N VAL A 114 -19.23 2.94 -5.95
CA VAL A 114 -17.92 3.47 -6.38
C VAL A 114 -17.18 4.05 -5.17
N PHE A 115 -17.87 4.81 -4.30
CA PHE A 115 -17.26 5.35 -3.08
C PHE A 115 -16.75 4.26 -2.15
N HIS A 116 -17.59 3.24 -1.90
CA HIS A 116 -17.20 2.07 -1.11
C HIS A 116 -15.97 1.37 -1.70
N ARG A 117 -15.90 1.23 -3.03
CA ARG A 117 -14.73 0.62 -3.66
C ARG A 117 -13.46 1.45 -3.44
N ARG A 118 -13.54 2.77 -3.61
CA ARG A 118 -12.39 3.68 -3.43
C ARG A 118 -11.93 3.79 -1.98
N LEU A 119 -12.85 3.74 -1.02
CA LEU A 119 -12.53 3.68 0.41
C LEU A 119 -11.95 2.31 0.81
N ALA A 120 -12.32 1.24 0.11
CA ALA A 120 -11.77 -0.10 0.32
C ALA A 120 -10.40 -0.29 -0.35
N SER A 121 -9.91 0.71 -1.08
CA SER A 121 -8.66 0.62 -1.82
C SER A 121 -7.50 0.37 -0.87
N THR A 122 -6.73 -0.68 -1.15
CA THR A 122 -5.50 -0.99 -0.40
C THR A 122 -4.31 -0.18 -0.88
N TRP A 123 -4.48 0.60 -1.94
CA TRP A 123 -3.42 1.43 -2.55
C TRP A 123 -3.29 2.79 -1.87
N GLY A 124 -4.02 3.02 -0.76
CA GLY A 124 -3.95 4.24 0.01
C GLY A 124 -4.24 5.47 -0.86
N PRO A 125 -3.30 6.42 -1.03
CA PRO A 125 -3.50 7.60 -1.86
C PRO A 125 -3.64 7.25 -3.35
N HIS A 126 -3.10 6.13 -3.81
CA HIS A 126 -3.16 5.68 -5.21
C HIS A 126 -4.45 4.93 -5.56
N TRP A 127 -5.55 5.17 -4.84
CA TRP A 127 -6.84 4.49 -5.09
C TRP A 127 -7.31 4.65 -6.53
N ALA A 128 -7.06 5.80 -7.16
CA ALA A 128 -7.45 6.05 -8.54
C ALA A 128 -6.62 5.19 -9.53
N CYS A 129 -5.35 4.97 -9.22
CA CYS A 129 -4.49 4.04 -9.96
C CYS A 129 -5.00 2.61 -9.84
N GLU A 130 -5.53 2.22 -8.67
CA GLU A 130 -6.14 0.89 -8.47
C GLU A 130 -7.38 0.71 -9.35
N GLU A 131 -8.25 1.71 -9.43
CA GLU A 131 -9.45 1.65 -10.28
C GLU A 131 -9.09 1.44 -11.76
N LEU A 132 -8.07 2.17 -12.23
CA LEU A 132 -7.54 2.03 -13.59
C LEU A 132 -6.93 0.64 -13.81
N ALA A 133 -6.10 0.16 -12.87
CA ALA A 133 -5.46 -1.14 -12.95
C ALA A 133 -6.46 -2.30 -12.96
N LEU A 134 -7.56 -2.16 -12.23
CA LEU A 134 -8.63 -3.16 -12.19
C LEU A 134 -9.55 -3.08 -13.41
N ASN A 135 -9.41 -2.06 -14.26
CA ASN A 135 -10.32 -1.77 -15.38
C ASN A 135 -11.79 -1.71 -14.91
N ARG A 136 -12.01 -1.23 -13.69
CA ARG A 136 -13.32 -1.18 -13.03
C ARG A 136 -13.76 0.28 -12.97
N GLY A 137 -14.39 0.78 -14.03
CA GLY A 137 -15.17 2.03 -13.89
C GLY A 137 -15.10 3.05 -15.01
N TYR A 138 -14.43 2.80 -16.13
CA TYR A 138 -14.59 3.67 -17.29
C TYR A 138 -15.11 2.88 -18.49
N ASP A 139 -16.20 3.37 -19.05
CA ASP A 139 -16.72 2.98 -20.36
C ASP A 139 -15.73 3.51 -21.44
N LEU A 140 -14.51 2.97 -21.46
CA LEU A 140 -13.46 3.24 -22.44
C LEU A 140 -13.81 2.61 -23.80
N ARG A 141 -15.09 2.60 -24.18
CA ARG A 141 -15.52 2.20 -25.53
C ARG A 141 -14.87 3.08 -26.61
N ASN A 142 -14.38 4.27 -26.26
CA ASN A 142 -13.80 5.21 -27.23
C ASN A 142 -12.31 5.55 -27.04
N ASP A 143 -11.65 5.23 -25.93
CA ASP A 143 -10.20 5.47 -25.80
C ASP A 143 -9.43 4.16 -25.92
N ARG A 144 -9.42 3.62 -27.14
CA ARG A 144 -8.55 2.52 -27.59
C ARG A 144 -7.08 2.94 -27.66
N ARG A 145 -6.59 3.77 -26.75
CA ARG A 145 -5.16 3.69 -26.44
C ARG A 145 -4.97 2.39 -25.69
N GLU A 146 -4.83 1.31 -26.47
CA GLU A 146 -4.27 0.05 -26.02
C GLU A 146 -2.92 0.38 -25.39
N SER A 147 -2.93 0.67 -24.09
CA SER A 147 -1.75 0.63 -23.25
C SER A 147 -1.08 -0.70 -23.57
N LEU A 148 0.03 -0.65 -24.30
CA LEU A 148 0.83 -1.82 -24.59
C LEU A 148 1.17 -2.41 -23.22
N LYS A 149 0.51 -3.52 -22.89
CA LYS A 149 0.68 -4.15 -21.59
C LYS A 149 2.17 -4.48 -21.49
N LEU A 150 2.87 -3.86 -20.55
CA LEU A 150 4.29 -4.11 -20.30
C LEU A 150 4.54 -5.63 -20.14
N SER A 151 3.56 -6.37 -19.59
CA SER A 151 3.56 -7.84 -19.54
C SER A 151 3.59 -8.53 -20.92
N SER A 152 2.96 -7.98 -21.96
CA SER A 152 3.06 -8.48 -23.33
C SER A 152 4.45 -8.24 -23.91
N ALA A 153 5.05 -7.07 -23.68
CA ALA A 153 6.40 -6.78 -24.15
C ALA A 153 7.47 -7.63 -23.46
N LEU A 154 7.33 -7.86 -22.15
CA LEU A 154 8.16 -8.79 -21.39
C LEU A 154 8.08 -10.24 -21.90
N ARG A 155 7.01 -10.58 -22.64
CA ARG A 155 6.81 -11.91 -23.24
C ARG A 155 7.17 -11.99 -24.72
N ALA A 156 7.56 -10.89 -25.35
CA ALA A 156 7.81 -10.86 -26.79
C ALA A 156 9.09 -11.65 -27.17
N CYS A 157 10.23 -11.32 -26.57
CA CYS A 157 11.48 -12.06 -26.77
C CYS A 157 12.46 -11.85 -25.62
N LYS A 158 13.47 -12.73 -25.50
CA LYS A 158 14.48 -12.66 -24.42
C LYS A 158 15.27 -11.35 -24.45
N LYS A 159 15.65 -10.86 -25.63
CA LYS A 159 16.39 -9.61 -25.77
C LYS A 159 15.57 -8.40 -25.33
N MET A 160 14.32 -8.28 -25.79
CA MET A 160 13.42 -7.20 -25.37
C MET A 160 13.13 -7.28 -23.86
N TYR A 161 12.96 -8.48 -23.31
CA TYR A 161 12.85 -8.68 -21.86
C TYR A 161 14.07 -8.12 -21.12
N LEU A 162 15.28 -8.48 -21.54
CA LEU A 162 16.52 -8.00 -20.91
C LEU A 162 16.70 -6.48 -21.06
N ASP A 163 16.38 -5.93 -22.22
CA ASP A 163 16.43 -4.49 -22.45
C ASP A 163 15.46 -3.75 -21.53
N ILE A 164 14.20 -4.18 -21.47
CA ILE A 164 13.19 -3.62 -20.55
C ILE A 164 13.67 -3.75 -19.11
N VAL A 165 14.10 -4.94 -18.70
CA VAL A 165 14.58 -5.19 -17.34
C VAL A 165 15.75 -4.26 -16.98
N THR A 166 16.65 -3.98 -17.92
CA THR A 166 17.85 -3.16 -17.68
C THR A 166 17.56 -1.66 -17.70
N VAL A 167 16.66 -1.22 -18.57
CA VAL A 167 16.47 0.20 -18.88
C VAL A 167 15.25 0.77 -18.18
N VAL A 168 14.15 0.02 -18.18
CA VAL A 168 12.85 0.48 -17.71
C VAL A 168 12.72 0.35 -16.19
N ILE A 169 13.16 -0.77 -15.63
CA ILE A 169 12.97 -1.09 -14.21
C ILE A 169 13.63 -0.09 -13.27
N PRO A 170 14.87 0.39 -13.51
CA PRO A 170 15.49 1.40 -12.65
C PRO A 170 14.79 2.77 -12.66
N ALA A 171 13.97 3.05 -13.67
CA ALA A 171 13.23 4.31 -13.78
C ALA A 171 11.86 4.26 -13.07
N ILE A 172 11.35 3.05 -12.81
CA ILE A 172 10.03 2.80 -12.23
C ILE A 172 10.11 2.76 -10.70
N GLU A 173 9.08 3.27 -10.05
CA GLU A 173 8.84 3.03 -8.63
C GLU A 173 7.88 1.86 -8.42
N PHE A 174 8.30 0.88 -7.61
CA PHE A 174 7.54 -0.32 -7.32
C PHE A 174 6.66 -0.12 -6.10
N PHE A 175 5.41 -0.53 -6.14
CA PHE A 175 4.43 -0.38 -5.07
C PHE A 175 4.05 -1.75 -4.52
N VAL A 176 4.15 -1.92 -3.21
CA VAL A 176 3.76 -3.13 -2.50
C VAL A 176 2.71 -2.75 -1.46
N THR A 177 1.55 -3.38 -1.54
CA THR A 177 0.40 -3.03 -0.67
C THR A 177 0.15 -3.99 0.49
N ASP A 178 0.95 -5.05 0.59
CA ASP A 178 0.76 -6.11 1.58
C ASP A 178 2.06 -6.81 1.92
N LEU A 179 2.15 -7.33 3.15
CA LEU A 179 3.36 -7.97 3.67
C LEU A 179 3.68 -9.30 2.99
N ARG A 180 2.69 -9.97 2.39
CA ARG A 180 2.91 -11.23 1.68
C ARG A 180 3.65 -11.01 0.37
N THR A 181 3.24 -10.03 -0.41
CA THR A 181 3.95 -9.62 -1.62
C THR A 181 5.37 -9.18 -1.28
N LEU A 182 5.52 -8.42 -0.19
CA LEU A 182 6.84 -8.00 0.30
C LEU A 182 7.72 -9.21 0.64
N SER A 183 7.20 -10.20 1.36
CA SER A 183 7.98 -11.36 1.78
C SER A 183 8.47 -12.20 0.58
N ILE A 184 7.62 -12.39 -0.44
CA ILE A 184 7.99 -13.06 -1.70
C ILE A 184 9.10 -12.29 -2.42
N MET A 185 9.00 -10.94 -2.47
CA MET A 185 10.04 -10.10 -3.08
C MET A 185 11.39 -10.20 -2.33
N LEU A 186 11.34 -10.41 -1.02
CA LEU A 186 12.50 -10.58 -0.14
C LEU A 186 12.98 -12.04 -0.03
N GLY A 187 12.55 -12.92 -0.94
CA GLY A 187 13.05 -14.28 -1.04
C GLY A 187 12.42 -15.28 -0.07
N ARG A 188 11.37 -14.90 0.67
CA ARG A 188 10.56 -15.86 1.44
C ARG A 188 9.60 -16.57 0.49
N GLY A 189 10.01 -17.74 0.00
CA GLY A 189 9.24 -18.56 -0.93
C GLY A 189 10.09 -19.65 -1.57
N PRO A 190 9.53 -20.46 -2.48
CA PRO A 190 10.29 -21.45 -3.24
C PRO A 190 11.42 -20.78 -4.04
N VAL A 191 12.47 -21.55 -4.33
CA VAL A 191 13.57 -21.08 -5.19
C VAL A 191 12.97 -20.62 -6.53
N ALA A 192 12.99 -19.31 -6.75
CA ALA A 192 12.33 -18.72 -7.89
C ALA A 192 13.04 -19.16 -9.19
N PRO A 193 12.30 -19.47 -10.27
CA PRO A 193 12.92 -19.91 -11.50
C PRO A 193 13.80 -18.82 -12.12
N PRO A 194 14.74 -19.19 -13.01
CA PRO A 194 15.44 -18.23 -13.85
C PRO A 194 14.43 -17.37 -14.61
N PHE A 195 14.71 -16.07 -14.75
CA PHE A 195 13.80 -15.11 -15.40
C PHE A 195 12.47 -14.86 -14.68
N SER A 196 12.34 -15.29 -13.42
CA SER A 196 11.24 -14.85 -12.57
C SER A 196 11.35 -13.35 -12.27
N PHE A 197 10.25 -12.76 -11.83
CA PHE A 197 10.23 -11.39 -11.35
C PHE A 197 11.28 -11.18 -10.25
N VAL A 198 11.31 -12.07 -9.25
CA VAL A 198 12.24 -11.95 -8.11
C VAL A 198 13.69 -12.00 -8.55
N THR A 199 14.06 -12.90 -9.47
CA THR A 199 15.48 -13.01 -9.90
C THR A 199 15.90 -11.92 -10.90
N SER A 200 14.96 -11.32 -11.63
CA SER A 200 15.29 -10.41 -12.74
C SER A 200 14.98 -8.95 -12.45
N PHE A 201 13.89 -8.67 -11.73
CA PHE A 201 13.42 -7.32 -11.45
C PHE A 201 14.00 -6.82 -10.13
N CYS A 202 13.84 -7.58 -9.04
CA CYS A 202 14.26 -7.16 -7.69
C CYS A 202 15.70 -6.59 -7.64
N PRO A 203 16.72 -7.23 -8.25
CA PRO A 203 18.08 -6.70 -8.20
C PRO A 203 18.29 -5.33 -8.86
N ARG A 204 17.32 -4.86 -9.63
CA ARG A 204 17.36 -3.59 -10.40
C ARG A 204 16.35 -2.56 -9.91
N ILE A 205 15.58 -2.88 -8.87
CA ILE A 205 14.65 -1.94 -8.27
C ILE A 205 15.47 -0.88 -7.53
N THR A 206 15.31 0.37 -7.95
CA THR A 206 15.95 1.53 -7.33
C THR A 206 15.00 2.28 -6.40
N LYS A 207 13.68 2.16 -6.60
CA LYS A 207 12.64 2.84 -5.83
C LYS A 207 11.53 1.86 -5.45
N LEU A 208 11.29 1.74 -4.15
CA LEU A 208 10.23 0.90 -3.57
C LEU A 208 9.34 1.77 -2.69
N SER A 209 8.04 1.64 -2.86
CA SER A 209 7.00 2.21 -2.03
C SER A 209 6.19 1.09 -1.41
N ILE A 210 6.02 1.12 -0.09
CA ILE A 210 5.26 0.13 0.67
C ILE A 210 4.07 0.84 1.28
N THR A 211 2.85 0.47 0.90
CA THR A 211 1.60 1.03 1.43
C THR A 211 0.89 -0.01 2.26
N LEU A 212 0.90 0.12 3.58
CA LEU A 212 0.30 -0.85 4.49
C LEU A 212 -0.91 -0.23 5.18
N SER A 213 -2.10 -0.78 4.91
CA SER A 213 -3.29 -0.58 5.71
C SER A 213 -3.60 -1.88 6.45
N THR A 214 -3.09 -2.02 7.68
CA THR A 214 -3.10 -3.30 8.41
C THR A 214 -3.95 -3.24 9.69
N PRO A 215 -4.34 -4.38 10.27
CA PRO A 215 -5.04 -4.38 11.56
C PRO A 215 -4.18 -3.74 12.67
N LEU A 216 -4.83 -3.02 13.59
CA LEU A 216 -4.13 -2.41 14.73
C LEU A 216 -3.38 -3.44 15.60
N SER A 217 -3.83 -4.70 15.61
CA SER A 217 -3.16 -5.79 16.33
C SER A 217 -1.74 -6.03 15.83
N LEU A 218 -1.45 -5.82 14.53
CA LEU A 218 -0.11 -5.95 13.98
C LEU A 218 0.85 -4.91 14.58
N PHE A 219 0.43 -3.64 14.65
CA PHE A 219 1.22 -2.57 15.25
C PHE A 219 1.57 -2.88 16.71
N LYS A 220 0.60 -3.37 17.49
CA LYS A 220 0.80 -3.76 18.89
C LYS A 220 1.73 -4.96 19.05
N ALA A 221 1.62 -5.94 18.14
CA ALA A 221 2.49 -7.12 18.17
C ALA A 221 3.95 -6.74 17.86
N VAL A 222 4.18 -5.89 16.84
CA VAL A 222 5.51 -5.35 16.54
C VAL A 222 6.06 -4.54 17.72
N GLU A 223 5.24 -3.67 18.33
CA GLU A 223 5.64 -2.91 19.54
C GLU A 223 6.07 -3.86 20.68
N ALA A 224 5.34 -4.94 20.93
CA ALA A 224 5.67 -5.91 21.97
C ALA A 224 7.01 -6.62 21.73
N VAL A 225 7.31 -7.00 20.47
CA VAL A 225 8.60 -7.64 20.12
C VAL A 225 9.75 -6.66 20.33
N VAL A 226 9.65 -5.45 19.77
CA VAL A 226 10.71 -4.43 19.84
C VAL A 226 10.99 -3.97 21.28
N THR A 227 9.94 -3.86 22.11
CA THR A 227 10.11 -3.49 23.53
C THR A 227 10.67 -4.63 24.38
N SER A 228 10.38 -5.89 24.03
CA SER A 228 10.89 -7.05 24.77
C SER A 228 12.39 -7.27 24.56
N GLU A 229 12.92 -7.03 23.36
CA GLU A 229 14.36 -7.16 23.06
C GLU A 229 15.24 -6.21 23.88
N SER A 230 14.67 -5.10 24.37
CA SER A 230 15.39 -4.15 25.22
C SER A 230 15.58 -4.62 26.66
N ARG A 231 14.88 -5.69 27.07
CA ARG A 231 15.00 -6.22 28.43
C ARG A 231 16.19 -7.20 28.47
N PRO A 232 17.16 -7.01 29.38
CA PRO A 232 18.25 -7.96 29.55
C PRO A 232 17.66 -9.37 29.72
N GLN A 233 18.11 -10.32 28.89
CA GLN A 233 17.80 -11.73 29.07
C GLN A 233 18.42 -12.19 30.39
N ASP A 234 17.66 -12.06 31.47
CA ASP A 234 17.93 -12.82 32.68
C ASP A 234 17.66 -14.30 32.32
N ASP A 235 18.63 -15.17 32.62
CA ASP A 235 18.75 -16.59 32.22
C ASP A 235 17.53 -17.50 32.54
N GLU A 236 16.36 -17.26 31.96
CA GLU A 236 15.22 -18.17 32.08
C GLU A 236 15.39 -19.34 31.11
N LYS A 237 15.62 -20.52 31.71
CA LYS A 237 15.76 -21.79 31.01
C LYS A 237 14.55 -22.08 30.10
N PRO A 238 14.77 -22.58 28.87
CA PRO A 238 13.71 -23.02 27.98
C PRO A 238 12.86 -24.11 28.66
N GLN A 239 11.55 -23.89 28.75
CA GLN A 239 10.60 -24.95 29.07
C GLN A 239 10.28 -25.74 27.80
N ASP A 240 10.68 -27.01 27.77
CA ASP A 240 10.37 -27.97 26.72
C ASP A 240 8.86 -28.28 26.72
N GLY A 241 8.09 -27.48 25.98
CA GLY A 241 6.68 -27.74 25.68
C GLY A 241 6.52 -28.23 24.25
N GLU A 242 6.23 -29.52 24.09
CA GLU A 242 5.97 -30.15 22.79
C GLU A 242 4.72 -29.52 22.14
N ALA A 243 4.92 -28.72 21.08
CA ALA A 243 3.86 -28.11 20.31
C ALA A 243 3.34 -29.10 19.25
N GLU A 244 2.10 -29.57 19.41
CA GLU A 244 1.40 -30.40 18.43
C GLU A 244 1.16 -29.59 17.13
N THR A 245 1.85 -29.97 16.04
CA THR A 245 1.73 -29.35 14.72
C THR A 245 0.54 -29.92 13.95
N SER A 246 -0.60 -29.22 13.97
CA SER A 246 -1.74 -29.51 13.08
C SER A 246 -1.43 -29.07 11.64
N HIS A 247 -1.41 -30.01 10.69
CA HIS A 247 -0.89 -29.84 9.33
C HIS A 247 -1.89 -29.32 8.26
N ASP A 248 -3.13 -28.97 8.62
CA ASP A 248 -4.20 -28.65 7.65
C ASP A 248 -4.65 -27.17 7.62
N ALA A 249 -3.87 -26.25 8.21
CA ALA A 249 -4.20 -24.83 8.17
C ALA A 249 -3.85 -24.21 6.80
N MET A 250 -4.89 -23.79 6.07
CA MET A 250 -4.85 -23.07 4.81
C MET A 250 -3.88 -21.87 4.86
N ASP A 251 -3.08 -21.71 3.80
CA ASP A 251 -1.94 -20.81 3.50
C ASP A 251 -2.18 -19.29 3.72
N THR A 252 -2.70 -18.94 4.89
CA THR A 252 -2.95 -17.57 5.34
C THR A 252 -1.79 -17.20 6.24
N LEU A 253 -1.10 -16.09 5.96
CA LEU A 253 -0.05 -15.60 6.85
C LEU A 253 -0.60 -15.47 8.26
N THR A 254 0.09 -16.09 9.22
CA THR A 254 -0.24 -15.87 10.62
C THR A 254 0.19 -14.47 11.01
N GLN A 255 -0.41 -13.91 12.06
CA GLN A 255 0.05 -12.64 12.61
C GLN A 255 1.54 -12.71 13.01
N SER A 256 2.04 -13.88 13.45
CA SER A 256 3.45 -14.09 13.73
C SER A 256 4.31 -13.92 12.48
N ASP A 257 3.89 -14.51 11.34
CA ASP A 257 4.60 -14.34 10.08
C ASP A 257 4.66 -12.89 9.64
N GLU A 258 3.56 -12.14 9.78
CA GLU A 258 3.51 -10.71 9.43
C GLU A 258 4.46 -9.88 10.30
N VAL A 259 4.51 -10.17 11.61
CA VAL A 259 5.44 -9.54 12.54
C VAL A 259 6.88 -9.85 12.11
N ASP A 260 7.21 -11.12 11.87
CA ASP A 260 8.56 -11.55 11.45
C ASP A 260 8.99 -10.92 10.13
N ILE A 261 8.05 -10.79 9.18
CA ILE A 261 8.32 -10.12 7.89
C ILE A 261 8.74 -8.68 8.13
N TRP A 262 8.06 -7.98 9.03
CA TRP A 262 8.31 -6.56 9.29
C TRP A 262 9.54 -6.32 10.18
N THR A 263 9.69 -7.08 11.28
CA THR A 263 10.75 -6.86 12.27
C THR A 263 12.08 -7.43 11.85
N TRP A 264 12.10 -8.57 11.15
CA TRP A 264 13.33 -9.30 10.89
C TRP A 264 13.65 -9.46 9.40
N LEU A 265 12.69 -9.94 8.60
CA LEU A 265 12.93 -10.23 7.19
C LEU A 265 13.26 -8.94 6.42
N LEU A 266 12.46 -7.90 6.60
CA LEU A 266 12.65 -6.64 5.89
C LEU A 266 14.03 -6.02 6.17
N PRO A 267 14.46 -5.80 7.43
CA PRO A 267 15.80 -5.28 7.70
C PRO A 267 16.94 -6.15 7.15
N SER A 268 16.81 -7.47 7.24
CA SER A 268 17.92 -8.41 6.94
C SER A 268 18.03 -8.75 5.45
N HIS A 269 16.92 -8.76 4.72
CA HIS A 269 16.87 -9.23 3.33
C HIS A 269 16.74 -8.12 2.29
N LEU A 270 16.35 -6.90 2.67
CA LEU A 270 16.08 -5.84 1.70
C LEU A 270 17.26 -5.56 0.78
N PHE A 271 18.46 -5.34 1.32
CA PHE A 271 19.64 -5.05 0.50
C PHE A 271 20.24 -6.29 -0.18
N THR A 272 19.94 -7.49 0.33
CA THR A 272 20.33 -8.74 -0.32
C THR A 272 19.55 -8.95 -1.62
N HIS A 273 18.26 -8.65 -1.62
CA HIS A 273 17.38 -8.87 -2.78
C HIS A 273 17.20 -7.62 -3.65
N LEU A 274 17.33 -6.42 -3.08
CA LEU A 274 17.24 -5.12 -3.73
C LEU A 274 18.55 -4.31 -3.54
N PRO A 275 19.71 -4.81 -4.00
CA PRO A 275 21.01 -4.16 -3.82
C PRO A 275 21.12 -2.78 -4.46
N GLN A 276 20.26 -2.45 -5.43
CA GLN A 276 20.23 -1.14 -6.10
C GLN A 276 19.21 -0.17 -5.49
N LEU A 277 18.55 -0.54 -4.37
CA LEU A 277 17.53 0.30 -3.76
C LEU A 277 18.14 1.62 -3.25
N GLN A 278 17.69 2.72 -3.83
CA GLN A 278 18.09 4.08 -3.50
C GLN A 278 17.01 4.84 -2.74
N LYS A 279 15.73 4.50 -2.96
CA LYS A 279 14.60 5.13 -2.29
C LYS A 279 13.62 4.09 -1.73
N LEU A 280 13.28 4.23 -0.47
CA LEU A 280 12.23 3.49 0.22
C LEU A 280 11.18 4.48 0.75
N ALA A 281 9.98 4.41 0.21
CA ALA A 281 8.81 5.12 0.72
C ALA A 281 7.92 4.14 1.50
N ILE A 282 7.39 4.57 2.65
CA ILE A 282 6.50 3.75 3.48
C ILE A 282 5.28 4.59 3.84
N TYR A 283 4.11 4.16 3.43
CA TYR A 283 2.82 4.71 3.84
C TYR A 283 2.17 3.74 4.82
N LEU A 284 1.85 4.21 6.02
CA LEU A 284 1.23 3.38 7.06
C LEU A 284 -0.16 3.89 7.40
N ASP A 285 -1.12 2.97 7.57
CA ASP A 285 -2.42 3.24 8.16
C ASP A 285 -2.91 1.97 8.89
N HIS A 286 -3.94 2.11 9.73
CA HIS A 286 -4.61 0.96 10.34
C HIS A 286 -6.08 0.85 9.94
N THR A 287 -6.55 -0.38 9.78
CA THR A 287 -7.91 -0.70 9.33
C THR A 287 -8.95 -0.74 10.45
N SER A 288 -8.55 -0.56 11.72
CA SER A 288 -9.48 -0.70 12.85
C SER A 288 -10.76 0.15 12.66
N PRO A 289 -11.96 -0.45 12.80
CA PRO A 289 -13.22 0.27 12.68
C PRO A 289 -13.65 0.99 13.97
N LYS A 290 -12.92 0.76 15.07
CA LYS A 290 -13.29 1.29 16.40
C LYS A 290 -12.99 2.78 16.46
N ARG A 291 -13.97 3.55 16.93
CA ARG A 291 -13.84 5.01 17.10
C ARG A 291 -12.74 5.41 18.10
N THR A 292 -12.46 4.53 19.06
CA THR A 292 -11.41 4.70 20.06
C THR A 292 -10.02 4.49 19.50
N ASP A 293 -9.91 3.78 18.38
CA ASP A 293 -8.64 3.40 17.79
C ASP A 293 -8.20 4.53 16.85
N ARG A 294 -7.83 5.66 17.45
CA ARG A 294 -7.21 6.79 16.74
C ARG A 294 -5.73 6.49 16.50
N TRP A 295 -5.11 7.15 15.54
CA TRP A 295 -3.71 6.92 15.22
C TRP A 295 -2.75 7.12 16.41
N GLY A 296 -3.08 8.00 17.36
CA GLY A 296 -2.26 8.24 18.56
C GLY A 296 -2.05 7.01 19.47
N VAL A 297 -2.80 5.91 19.28
CA VAL A 297 -2.55 4.66 20.02
C VAL A 297 -1.36 3.87 19.46
N VAL A 298 -0.92 4.17 18.23
CA VAL A 298 0.21 3.51 17.57
C VAL A 298 1.53 4.08 18.12
N ASN A 299 2.45 3.18 18.48
CA ASN A 299 3.84 3.52 18.77
C ASN A 299 4.63 3.54 17.46
N GLU A 300 4.68 4.70 16.82
CA GLU A 300 5.33 4.90 15.52
C GLU A 300 6.83 4.59 15.61
N ARG A 301 7.48 4.99 16.72
CA ARG A 301 8.91 4.76 16.92
C ARG A 301 9.23 3.27 17.00
N ALA A 302 8.47 2.51 17.81
CA ALA A 302 8.65 1.07 17.90
C ALA A 302 8.36 0.38 16.56
N PHE A 303 7.28 0.77 15.87
CA PHE A 303 6.92 0.16 14.59
C PHE A 303 7.92 0.45 13.48
N LEU A 304 8.49 1.67 13.43
CA LEU A 304 9.48 2.05 12.43
C LEU A 304 10.92 1.70 12.82
N ALA A 305 11.20 1.28 14.06
CA ALA A 305 12.56 0.94 14.50
C ALA A 305 13.28 -0.06 13.57
N PRO A 306 12.65 -1.15 13.09
CA PRO A 306 13.28 -2.06 12.11
C PRO A 306 13.70 -1.35 10.81
N ILE A 307 12.88 -0.40 10.36
CA ILE A 307 13.15 0.39 9.14
C ILE A 307 14.29 1.39 9.38
N LEU A 308 14.35 2.01 10.55
CA LEU A 308 15.43 2.91 10.90
C LEU A 308 16.78 2.18 10.91
N ALA A 309 16.81 0.90 11.29
CA ALA A 309 18.01 0.09 11.21
C ALA A 309 18.54 -0.06 9.78
N LEU A 310 17.66 -0.14 8.76
CA LEU A 310 18.05 -0.14 7.35
C LEU A 310 18.80 1.13 6.95
N LYS A 311 18.35 2.27 7.45
CA LYS A 311 18.98 3.57 7.20
C LYS A 311 20.37 3.66 7.83
N THR A 312 20.54 3.08 9.02
CA THR A 312 21.86 2.94 9.66
C THR A 312 22.78 2.04 8.84
N ALA A 313 22.26 0.93 8.29
CA ALA A 313 23.02 0.01 7.45
C ALA A 313 23.37 0.60 6.06
N ASN A 314 22.52 1.48 5.53
CA ASN A 314 22.74 2.16 4.25
C ASN A 314 22.39 3.66 4.36
N PRO A 315 23.38 4.51 4.71
CA PRO A 315 23.18 5.95 4.87
C PRO A 315 22.69 6.66 3.59
N ASP A 316 22.90 6.09 2.42
CA ASP A 316 22.51 6.66 1.13
C ASP A 316 21.06 6.35 0.71
N LEU A 317 20.40 5.41 1.38
CA LEU A 317 18.99 5.11 1.13
C LEU A 317 18.09 6.30 1.49
N GLU A 318 17.45 6.96 0.52
CA GLU A 318 16.38 7.93 0.78
C GLU A 318 15.21 7.22 1.45
N LEU A 319 14.91 7.54 2.71
CA LEU A 319 13.83 6.92 3.47
C LEU A 319 12.75 7.95 3.75
N VAL A 320 11.54 7.70 3.25
CA VAL A 320 10.38 8.57 3.45
C VAL A 320 9.25 7.77 4.10
N CYS A 321 8.71 8.26 5.20
CA CYS A 321 7.58 7.67 5.91
C CYS A 321 6.39 8.64 5.88
N ALA A 322 5.30 8.24 5.22
CA ALA A 322 4.01 8.91 5.27
C ALA A 322 3.16 8.32 6.39
N LEU A 323 2.91 9.11 7.44
CA LEU A 323 2.16 8.72 8.62
C LEU A 323 0.91 9.58 8.77
N PRO A 324 -0.19 9.04 9.31
CA PRO A 324 -1.35 9.83 9.68
C PRO A 324 -1.00 10.99 10.61
N LYS A 325 -1.75 12.09 10.47
CA LYS A 325 -1.75 13.18 11.45
C LYS A 325 -2.28 12.69 12.80
N ILE A 326 -1.61 13.12 13.86
CA ILE A 326 -1.98 12.82 15.24
C ILE A 326 -2.73 14.01 15.79
N HIS A 327 -3.78 13.73 16.56
CA HIS A 327 -4.44 14.79 17.31
C HIS A 327 -3.47 15.36 18.36
N PRO A 328 -3.29 16.69 18.48
CA PRO A 328 -2.38 17.28 19.47
C PRO A 328 -2.58 16.86 20.93
N TRP A 329 -3.70 16.22 21.30
CA TRP A 329 -3.99 15.72 22.66
C TRP A 329 -3.40 14.34 22.93
N LEU A 330 -3.08 13.63 21.85
CA LEU A 330 -2.58 12.26 21.87
C LEU A 330 -1.11 12.20 21.45
N GLU A 331 -0.47 13.35 21.32
CA GLU A 331 0.96 13.43 21.03
C GLU A 331 1.76 13.01 22.26
N ASP A 332 2.65 12.06 22.05
CA ASP A 332 3.59 11.51 23.00
C ASP A 332 4.94 11.40 22.29
N GLY A 333 5.90 12.25 22.67
CA GLY A 333 7.22 12.31 22.06
C GLY A 333 7.99 10.99 22.15
N GLU A 334 7.70 10.14 23.12
CA GLU A 334 8.34 8.82 23.29
C GLU A 334 7.74 7.75 22.37
N ARG A 335 6.52 7.95 21.87
CA ARG A 335 5.82 7.00 20.99
C ARG A 335 5.75 7.47 19.54
N GLN A 336 5.71 8.78 19.31
CA GLN A 336 5.49 9.36 17.99
C GLN A 336 6.60 10.33 17.58
N PHE A 337 6.68 10.55 16.27
CA PHE A 337 7.62 11.50 15.69
C PHE A 337 6.99 12.89 15.56
N LEU A 338 7.33 13.82 16.45
CA LEU A 338 6.71 15.14 16.48
C LEU A 338 7.47 16.11 15.55
N PRO A 339 6.80 17.14 14.99
CA PRO A 339 7.45 18.11 14.11
C PRO A 339 8.68 18.77 14.73
N HIS A 340 8.68 18.95 16.06
CA HIS A 340 9.75 19.63 16.79
C HIS A 340 10.95 18.73 17.12
N ASP A 341 10.93 17.44 16.73
CA ASP A 341 12.03 16.49 16.95
C ASP A 341 13.23 16.74 16.02
N HIS A 342 13.44 18.00 15.61
CA HIS A 342 14.51 18.46 14.71
C HIS A 342 15.93 18.13 15.19
N GLU A 343 16.07 17.70 16.45
CA GLU A 343 17.35 17.32 17.07
C GLU A 343 17.71 15.83 16.91
N TRP A 344 16.77 14.99 16.45
CA TRP A 344 17.04 13.58 16.15
C TRP A 344 17.45 13.39 14.68
N PRO A 345 18.51 12.62 14.43
CA PRO A 345 19.72 13.09 13.76
C PRO A 345 19.47 13.68 12.36
N PRO A 346 20.31 14.62 11.89
CA PRO A 346 20.11 15.40 10.65
C PRO A 346 20.09 14.60 9.32
N SER A 347 20.00 13.26 9.36
CA SER A 347 20.22 12.40 8.21
C SER A 347 18.94 11.71 7.71
N ARG A 348 18.20 12.44 6.86
CA ARG A 348 17.49 11.90 5.69
C ARG A 348 16.27 10.99 5.93
N LEU A 349 15.75 10.84 7.15
CA LEU A 349 14.39 10.29 7.34
C LEU A 349 13.38 11.42 7.09
N GLY A 350 12.68 11.37 5.96
CA GLY A 350 11.57 12.27 5.67
C GLY A 350 10.29 11.75 6.30
N ILE A 351 9.75 12.44 7.31
CA ILE A 351 8.42 12.11 7.83
C ILE A 351 7.41 13.08 7.22
N CYS A 352 6.49 12.56 6.44
CA CYS A 352 5.36 13.28 5.87
C CYS A 352 4.11 12.90 6.67
N ARG A 353 3.27 13.90 6.97
CA ARG A 353 2.05 13.69 7.75
C ARG A 353 0.83 13.91 6.86
N TYR A 354 -0.09 12.95 6.79
CA TYR A 354 -1.28 13.04 5.95
C TYR A 354 -2.59 12.96 6.75
N LEU A 355 -3.65 13.55 6.21
CA LEU A 355 -4.97 13.48 6.82
C LEU A 355 -5.61 12.13 6.50
N ARG A 356 -5.98 11.36 7.54
CA ARG A 356 -6.68 10.07 7.32
C ARG A 356 -8.05 10.31 6.71
N THR A 357 -8.54 9.34 5.95
CA THR A 357 -9.93 9.38 5.51
C THR A 357 -10.87 9.34 6.71
N HIS A 358 -11.84 10.26 6.73
CA HIS A 358 -12.85 10.28 7.79
C HIS A 358 -13.94 9.23 7.55
N CYS A 359 -14.08 8.70 6.34
CA CYS A 359 -15.06 7.68 6.04
C CYS A 359 -14.44 6.29 6.08
N ARG A 360 -14.98 5.40 6.92
CA ARG A 360 -14.58 3.99 6.98
C ARG A 360 -15.71 3.09 6.56
N ILE A 361 -15.33 1.99 5.92
CA ILE A 361 -16.26 0.92 5.56
C ILE A 361 -16.39 -0.03 6.75
N LEU A 362 -17.62 -0.21 7.21
CA LEU A 362 -17.97 -1.26 8.15
C LEU A 362 -18.70 -2.37 7.41
N ARG A 363 -18.23 -3.60 7.59
CA ARG A 363 -18.93 -4.80 7.14
C ARG A 363 -19.65 -5.41 8.34
N GLY A 364 -20.98 -5.45 8.26
CA GLY A 364 -21.83 -6.14 9.23
C GLY A 364 -21.67 -7.66 9.15
N PRO A 365 -22.15 -8.40 10.17
CA PRO A 365 -22.12 -9.86 10.19
C PRO A 365 -22.96 -10.50 9.07
N ASP A 366 -23.92 -9.76 8.53
CA ASP A 366 -24.77 -10.12 7.39
C ASP A 366 -24.14 -9.78 6.02
N GLY A 367 -22.92 -9.24 6.01
CA GLY A 367 -22.25 -8.74 4.82
C GLY A 367 -22.74 -7.36 4.36
N GLN A 368 -23.68 -6.73 5.09
CA GLN A 368 -24.11 -5.37 4.79
C GLN A 368 -22.95 -4.41 4.96
N VAL A 369 -22.74 -3.55 3.97
CA VAL A 369 -21.71 -2.53 3.98
C VAL A 369 -22.32 -1.21 4.43
N SER A 370 -21.81 -0.61 5.50
CA SER A 370 -22.19 0.72 5.97
C SER A 370 -20.98 1.64 6.01
N LEU A 371 -21.20 2.93 5.74
CA LEU A 371 -20.20 3.97 5.93
C LEU A 371 -20.29 4.51 7.34
N LYS A 372 -19.17 4.54 8.04
CA LYS A 372 -19.05 5.20 9.33
C LYS A 372 -18.07 6.35 9.22
N HIS A 373 -18.57 7.53 9.53
CA HIS A 373 -17.72 8.70 9.74
C HIS A 373 -16.97 8.54 11.07
N ASN A 374 -15.63 8.52 11.01
CA ASN A 374 -14.75 8.52 12.15
C ASN A 374 -13.89 9.79 12.12
N THR A 375 -14.21 10.71 13.01
CA THR A 375 -13.40 11.92 13.26
C THR A 375 -12.15 11.51 14.03
N ASP A 376 -11.12 11.06 13.33
CA ASP A 376 -9.80 10.84 13.93
C ASP A 376 -9.19 12.20 14.29
N TRP A 377 -9.06 13.11 13.31
CA TRP A 377 -8.56 14.49 13.46
C TRP A 377 -8.53 15.23 12.09
N PRO A 378 -8.55 16.60 12.01
CA PRO A 378 -8.94 17.57 13.03
C PRO A 378 -10.42 17.46 13.37
N ALA A 379 -10.81 17.76 14.60
CA ALA A 379 -12.22 17.68 14.98
C ALA A 379 -13.03 18.90 14.57
N TYR A 380 -12.36 20.04 14.36
CA TYR A 380 -13.01 21.22 13.79
C TYR A 380 -13.04 21.22 12.26
N TRP A 381 -12.48 20.20 11.61
CA TRP A 381 -12.57 20.00 10.17
C TRP A 381 -13.85 19.21 9.85
N GLU A 382 -14.98 19.90 9.68
CA GLU A 382 -16.15 19.31 9.04
C GLU A 382 -16.29 19.85 7.61
N PRO A 383 -16.06 19.01 6.59
CA PRO A 383 -16.35 19.37 5.20
C PRO A 383 -17.87 19.62 5.07
N GLY A 384 -18.25 20.86 4.78
CA GLY A 384 -19.66 21.20 4.48
C GLY A 384 -20.45 21.88 5.59
N GLY A 385 -19.84 22.20 6.73
CA GLY A 385 -20.42 23.18 7.65
C GLY A 385 -20.25 24.59 7.07
N GLU A 386 -21.33 25.28 6.72
CA GLU A 386 -21.33 26.76 6.52
C GLU A 386 -20.94 27.55 7.80
N GLY A 387 -20.40 26.88 8.82
CA GLY A 387 -20.08 27.43 10.13
C GLY A 387 -18.59 27.71 10.31
N LEU A 388 -18.28 28.90 10.85
CA LEU A 388 -17.03 29.42 11.44
C LEU A 388 -15.70 29.26 10.68
N TRP A 389 -15.42 28.12 10.05
CA TRP A 389 -14.20 27.82 9.31
C TRP A 389 -14.54 27.70 7.82
N GLY A 390 -14.71 28.86 7.16
CA GLY A 390 -14.98 28.90 5.71
C GLY A 390 -13.88 28.25 4.86
N PRO A 391 -14.04 28.19 3.52
CA PRO A 391 -13.12 27.52 2.58
C PRO A 391 -11.68 28.09 2.56
N THR A 392 -11.40 29.11 3.38
CA THR A 392 -10.11 29.78 3.51
C THR A 392 -9.15 29.12 4.51
N TYR A 393 -9.62 28.20 5.37
CA TYR A 393 -8.75 27.60 6.38
C TYR A 393 -8.03 26.38 5.83
N THR A 394 -6.69 26.42 5.87
CA THR A 394 -5.86 25.26 5.53
C THR A 394 -5.78 24.32 6.73
N VAL A 395 -5.45 23.04 6.49
CA VAL A 395 -5.26 22.05 7.56
C VAL A 395 -4.27 22.58 8.61
N PRO A 396 -3.05 23.09 8.25
CA PRO A 396 -2.12 23.72 9.19
C PRO A 396 -2.70 24.81 10.08
N MET A 397 -3.61 25.65 9.55
CA MET A 397 -4.23 26.72 10.33
C MET A 397 -5.13 26.16 11.44
N ILE A 398 -5.86 25.08 11.14
CA ILE A 398 -6.75 24.41 12.10
C ILE A 398 -5.93 23.67 13.15
N GLU A 399 -4.85 22.98 12.77
CA GLU A 399 -3.94 22.36 13.77
C GLU A 399 -3.37 23.40 14.72
N GLY A 400 -2.89 24.53 14.17
CA GLY A 400 -2.36 25.62 14.96
C GLY A 400 -3.40 26.23 15.90
N ALA A 401 -4.66 26.34 15.46
CA ALA A 401 -5.75 26.80 16.30
C ALA A 401 -6.05 25.81 17.43
N GLU A 402 -6.14 24.51 17.14
CA GLU A 402 -6.34 23.46 18.14
C GLU A 402 -5.20 23.41 19.18
N ARG A 403 -3.94 23.52 18.74
CA ARG A 403 -2.77 23.61 19.63
C ARG A 403 -2.82 24.84 20.54
N ARG A 404 -3.23 26.00 20.02
CA ARG A 404 -3.37 27.22 20.85
C ARG A 404 -4.49 27.08 21.88
N LEU A 405 -5.63 26.50 21.49
CA LEU A 405 -6.74 26.26 22.42
C LEU A 405 -6.30 25.36 23.59
N LEU A 406 -5.50 24.34 23.30
CA LEU A 406 -4.89 23.48 24.31
C LEU A 406 -3.96 24.21 25.26
N GLN A 407 -3.00 24.96 24.69
CA GLN A 407 -1.99 25.68 25.46
C GLN A 407 -2.64 26.69 26.41
N ASN A 408 -3.76 27.27 26.01
CA ASN A 408 -4.52 28.22 26.83
C ASN A 408 -5.36 27.55 27.92
N GLY A 409 -5.22 26.24 28.16
CA GLY A 409 -6.02 25.50 29.14
C GLY A 409 -7.51 25.54 28.84
N SER A 410 -7.90 25.88 27.61
CA SER A 410 -9.28 25.86 27.18
C SER A 410 -9.68 24.40 27.02
N HIS A 411 -10.11 23.80 28.13
CA HIS A 411 -10.72 22.47 28.20
C HIS A 411 -12.09 22.45 27.52
N ALA A 412 -12.20 22.99 26.29
CA ALA A 412 -13.33 22.71 25.41
C ALA A 412 -13.49 21.19 25.20
N ALA A 413 -12.47 20.38 25.54
CA ALA A 413 -12.54 18.93 25.79
C ALA A 413 -13.76 18.46 26.62
N ALA A 414 -14.24 19.24 27.59
CA ALA A 414 -15.42 18.86 28.36
C ALA A 414 -16.72 18.85 27.52
N SER A 415 -16.78 19.57 26.39
CA SER A 415 -17.94 19.53 25.48
C SER A 415 -17.86 18.44 24.41
N TRP A 416 -16.76 17.68 24.33
CA TRP A 416 -16.60 16.58 23.36
C TRP A 416 -17.52 15.39 23.63
N ASN A 417 -17.99 15.24 24.88
CA ASN A 417 -18.98 14.24 25.24
C ASN A 417 -20.44 14.71 25.06
N PHE A 418 -20.71 16.00 24.83
CA PHE A 418 -22.07 16.54 25.06
C PHE A 418 -22.83 17.11 23.85
N HIS A 419 -22.20 17.47 22.71
CA HIS A 419 -22.93 18.25 21.69
C HIS A 419 -23.08 17.72 20.26
N TRP A 420 -22.47 16.60 19.88
CA TRP A 420 -22.65 16.05 18.52
C TRP A 420 -23.75 14.99 18.36
N GLN A 421 -24.55 14.75 19.40
CA GLN A 421 -25.75 13.90 19.27
C GLN A 421 -26.94 14.58 18.57
N TRP A 422 -26.89 15.88 18.25
CA TRP A 422 -28.03 16.58 17.65
C TRP A 422 -27.59 17.64 16.64
N ARG A 423 -27.45 17.26 15.35
CA ARG A 423 -27.91 18.06 14.17
C ARG A 423 -27.48 17.57 12.78
N VAL A 424 -26.90 16.38 12.63
CA VAL A 424 -26.98 15.71 11.32
C VAL A 424 -28.19 14.79 11.38
N ARG A 425 -29.36 15.28 10.93
CA ARG A 425 -30.42 14.35 10.53
C ARG A 425 -29.79 13.49 9.43
N PRO A 426 -29.69 12.14 9.57
CA PRO A 426 -29.57 11.33 8.37
C PRO A 426 -30.74 11.73 7.48
N PRO A 427 -30.57 11.92 6.16
CA PRO A 427 -31.71 12.07 5.28
C PRO A 427 -32.57 10.82 5.49
N THR A 428 -33.69 10.99 6.19
CA THR A 428 -34.66 9.93 6.34
C THR A 428 -35.23 9.70 4.96
N ASP A 429 -35.19 8.46 4.48
CA ASP A 429 -35.76 7.97 3.20
C ASP A 429 -37.29 8.20 3.04
N ARG A 430 -37.89 9.07 3.86
CA ARG A 430 -39.34 9.33 3.92
C ARG A 430 -39.79 10.72 3.46
N GLU A 431 -38.90 11.66 3.16
CA GLU A 431 -39.34 13.00 2.71
C GLU A 431 -39.45 13.15 1.17
N CYS A 432 -39.30 12.06 0.39
CA CYS A 432 -39.50 12.06 -1.07
C CYS A 432 -40.85 11.48 -1.54
N PHE A 433 -41.75 11.10 -0.63
CA PHE A 433 -43.12 10.70 -0.98
C PHE A 433 -44.09 11.46 -0.07
N ASP A 434 -44.49 12.66 -0.51
CA ASP A 434 -45.80 13.28 -0.28
C ASP A 434 -45.72 14.77 -0.67
N ARG A 435 -45.73 15.01 -1.98
CA ARG A 435 -46.27 16.22 -2.62
C ARG A 435 -46.87 15.82 -3.96
N GLU A 436 -48.11 15.35 -3.90
CA GLU A 436 -49.11 15.60 -4.96
C GLU A 436 -49.92 16.85 -4.57
#